data_AF-A0A4Q3HEE8-F1
#
_entry.id   AF-A0A4Q3HEE8-F1
#
_cell.length_a   1.000
_cell.length_b   1.000
_cell.length_c   1.000
_cell.angle_alpha   90.00
_cell.angle_beta   90.00
_cell.angle_gamma   90.00
#
_symmetry.space_group_name_H-M   'P 1'
#
loop_
_entity.id
_entity.type
_entity.pdbx_description
1 polymer ?
#
loop_
_entity_poly.entity_id
_entity_poly.type
_entity_poly.pdbx_seq_one_letter_code
_entity_poly.pdbx_strand_id
1 'polypeptide(L)' 'MKNGTEILIVDGPLSSEKPRKPKYRTARSEGSVVRVRVVDADSPTFGADFEAAFRANVRRARQDNRAIKAK' A
#
# COMPACT_ATOMS: atom_id res chain seq x y z
N MET A 1 -31.73 15.40 -13.28
CA MET A 1 -31.23 14.02 -13.43
C MET A 1 -30.37 13.72 -12.21
N LYS A 2 -30.74 12.73 -11.38
CA LYS A 2 -29.96 12.33 -10.22
C LYS A 2 -28.84 11.42 -10.71
N ASN A 3 -27.62 11.94 -10.80
CA ASN A 3 -26.43 11.11 -11.04
C ASN A 3 -26.14 10.37 -9.75
N GLY A 4 -26.83 9.26 -9.52
CA GLY A 4 -26.54 8.36 -8.42
C GLY A 4 -25.21 7.69 -8.71
N THR A 5 -24.17 8.09 -8.00
CA THR A 5 -22.91 7.34 -7.96
C THR A 5 -23.20 6.00 -7.31
N GLU A 6 -23.44 4.97 -8.11
CA GLU A 6 -23.70 3.63 -7.63
C GLU A 6 -22.40 3.10 -7.01
N ILE A 7 -22.38 2.94 -5.69
CA ILE A 7 -21.24 2.35 -4.98
C ILE A 7 -21.30 0.84 -5.22
N LEU A 8 -20.49 0.37 -6.16
CA LEU A 8 -20.28 -1.06 -6.41
C LEU A 8 -19.50 -1.65 -5.24
N ILE A 9 -20.21 -2.34 -4.35
CA ILE A 9 -19.59 -3.22 -3.35
C ILE A 9 -19.14 -4.48 -4.10
N VAL A 10 -17.83 -4.64 -4.27
CA VAL A 10 -17.25 -5.80 -4.94
C VAL A 10 -16.90 -6.84 -3.87
N ASP A 11 -17.77 -7.82 -3.68
CA ASP A 11 -17.48 -8.99 -2.85
C ASP A 11 -16.60 -9.97 -3.63
N GLY A 12 -15.37 -10.14 -3.16
CA GLY A 12 -14.44 -11.14 -3.67
C GLY A 12 -13.03 -10.92 -3.13
N PRO A 13 -12.16 -11.95 -3.11
CA PRO A 13 -10.74 -11.68 -2.92
C PRO A 13 -10.30 -10.69 -3.99
N LEU A 14 -9.66 -9.58 -3.58
CA LEU A 14 -9.05 -8.63 -4.51
C LEU A 14 -8.26 -9.43 -5.55
N SER A 15 -8.58 -9.22 -6.84
CA SER A 15 -8.00 -9.98 -7.95
C SER A 15 -6.49 -10.11 -7.77
N SER A 16 -5.99 -11.35 -7.77
CA SER A 16 -4.63 -11.75 -7.40
C SER A 16 -3.62 -11.51 -8.52
N GLU A 17 -3.77 -10.42 -9.26
CA GLU A 17 -2.78 -10.05 -10.27
C GLU A 17 -1.41 -9.86 -9.63
N LYS A 18 -0.35 -10.20 -10.38
CA LYS A 18 1.01 -10.06 -9.87
C LYS A 18 1.31 -8.55 -9.72
N PRO A 19 1.71 -8.07 -8.53
CA PRO A 19 2.06 -6.67 -8.36
C PRO A 19 3.25 -6.31 -9.26
N ARG A 20 3.27 -5.08 -9.75
CA ARG A 20 4.38 -4.52 -10.52
C ARG A 20 5.60 -4.35 -9.63
N LYS A 21 6.75 -4.10 -10.28
CA LYS A 21 8.00 -3.82 -9.56
C LYS A 21 7.81 -2.58 -8.67
N PRO A 22 8.10 -2.66 -7.36
CA PRO A 22 7.84 -1.56 -6.44
C PRO A 22 8.72 -0.36 -6.78
N LYS A 23 8.06 0.81 -6.87
CA LYS A 23 8.71 2.11 -7.05
C LYS A 23 8.78 2.84 -5.73
N TYR A 24 9.84 3.62 -5.54
CA TYR A 24 10.06 4.38 -4.32
C TYR A 24 10.40 5.82 -4.65
N ARG A 25 9.98 6.72 -3.76
CA ARG A 25 10.47 8.09 -3.67
C ARG A 25 11.08 8.31 -2.30
N THR A 26 12.07 9.18 -2.26
CA THR A 26 12.67 9.60 -1.00
C THR A 26 11.99 10.89 -0.57
N ALA A 27 11.52 10.95 0.66
CA ALA A 27 10.93 12.14 1.26
C ALA A 27 11.68 12.49 2.55
N ARG A 28 11.73 13.78 2.90
CA ARG A 28 12.17 14.22 4.23
C ARG A 28 10.93 14.41 5.10
N SER A 29 10.91 13.78 6.27
CA SER A 29 9.84 13.89 7.26
C SER A 29 10.47 13.95 8.64
N GLU A 30 10.13 14.96 9.44
CA GLU A 30 10.57 15.10 10.84
C GLU A 30 12.10 14.95 11.02
N GLY A 31 12.87 15.63 10.17
CA GLY A 31 14.34 15.56 10.19
C GLY A 31 14.94 14.25 9.68
N SER A 32 14.11 13.26 9.32
CA SER A 32 14.53 11.95 8.83
C SER A 32 14.27 11.79 7.33
N VAL A 33 15.16 11.05 6.66
CA VAL A 33 14.99 10.65 5.26
C VAL A 33 14.21 9.34 5.22
N VAL A 34 12.99 9.36 4.69
CA VAL A 34 12.11 8.19 4.59
C VAL A 34 11.94 7.75 3.13
N ARG A 35 11.90 6.44 2.91
CA ARG A 35 11.59 5.85 1.59
C ARG A 35 10.11 5.53 1.52
N VAL A 36 9.38 6.27 0.69
CA VAL A 36 7.95 6.12 0.47
C VAL A 36 7.73 5.26 -0.77
N ARG A 37 6.91 4.22 -0.65
CA ARG A 37 6.51 3.40 -1.79
C ARG A 37 5.45 4.16 -2.60
N VAL A 38 5.61 4.22 -3.91
CA VAL A 38 4.64 4.88 -4.81
C VAL A 38 3.74 3.84 -5.42
N VAL A 39 2.43 4.05 -5.29
CA VAL A 39 1.37 3.27 -5.93
C VAL A 39 0.62 4.20 -6.87
N ASP A 40 0.35 3.72 -8.07
CA ASP A 40 -0.37 4.44 -9.11
C ASP A 40 -1.84 4.04 -9.05
N ALA A 41 -2.71 5.00 -8.74
CA ALA A 41 -4.14 4.79 -8.48
C ALA A 41 -4.92 4.40 -9.73
N ASP A 42 -4.50 4.88 -10.90
CA ASP A 42 -5.19 4.66 -12.17
C ASP A 42 -4.67 3.41 -12.90
N SER A 43 -3.82 2.64 -12.25
CA SER A 43 -3.23 1.43 -12.81
C SER A 43 -4.23 0.27 -12.89
N PRO A 44 -4.17 -0.55 -13.95
CA PRO A 44 -4.93 -1.81 -14.00
C PRO A 44 -4.56 -2.78 -12.86
N THR A 45 -3.34 -2.66 -12.31
CA THR A 45 -2.83 -3.50 -11.20
C THR A 45 -2.91 -2.82 -9.83
N PHE A 46 -3.68 -1.73 -9.69
CA PHE A 46 -3.74 -0.94 -8.47
C PHE A 46 -3.99 -1.78 -7.21
N GLY A 47 -4.99 -2.66 -7.23
CA GLY A 47 -5.34 -3.50 -6.08
C GLY A 47 -4.17 -4.35 -5.59
N ALA A 48 -3.51 -5.04 -6.52
CA ALA A 48 -2.34 -5.86 -6.22
C ALA A 48 -1.14 -5.03 -5.72
N ASP A 49 -0.86 -3.90 -6.37
CA ASP A 49 0.23 -3.00 -5.98
C ASP A 49 0.01 -2.42 -4.58
N PHE A 50 -1.22 -2.02 -4.28
CA PHE A 50 -1.62 -1.46 -3.00
C PHE A 50 -1.55 -2.51 -1.88
N GLU A 51 -2.10 -3.71 -2.11
CA GLU A 51 -2.02 -4.78 -1.13
C GLU A 51 -0.57 -5.17 -0.84
N ALA A 52 0.27 -5.30 -1.86
CA ALA A 52 1.69 -5.60 -1.69
C ALA A 52 2.42 -4.51 -0.89
N ALA A 53 2.09 -3.23 -1.13
CA ALA A 53 2.61 -2.10 -0.36
C ALA A 53 2.17 -2.18 1.12
N PHE A 54 0.89 -2.42 1.37
CA PHE A 54 0.32 -2.53 2.71
C PHE A 54 0.95 -3.68 3.50
N ARG A 55 1.00 -4.89 2.93
CA ARG A 55 1.62 -6.07 3.56
C ARG A 55 3.09 -5.80 3.91
N ALA A 56 3.84 -5.12 3.04
CA ALA A 56 5.23 -4.77 3.31
C ALA A 56 5.39 -3.82 4.51
N ASN A 57 4.50 -2.83 4.64
CA ASN A 57 4.50 -1.88 5.75
C ASN A 57 4.13 -2.57 7.07
N VAL A 58 3.09 -3.41 7.08
CA VAL A 58 2.69 -4.17 8.28
C VAL A 58 3.82 -5.10 8.73
N ARG A 59 4.48 -5.79 7.79
CA ARG A 59 5.63 -6.65 8.12
C ARG A 59 6.75 -5.85 8.77
N ARG A 60 7.05 -4.65 8.25
CA ARG A 60 8.08 -3.78 8.82
C ARG A 60 7.69 -3.30 10.22
N ALA A 61 6.48 -2.79 10.40
CA ALA A 61 5.99 -2.37 11.72
C ALA A 61 6.05 -3.51 12.76
N ARG A 62 5.70 -4.75 12.36
CA ARG A 62 5.84 -5.92 13.23
C ARG A 62 7.30 -6.23 13.59
N GLN A 63 8.25 -6.04 12.66
CA GLN A 63 9.67 -6.20 12.93
C GLN A 63 10.16 -5.14 13.93
N ASP A 64 9.82 -3.87 13.69
CA ASP A 64 10.21 -2.76 14.56
C ASP A 64 9.63 -2.94 15.97
N ASN A 65 8.36 -3.34 16.09
CA ASN A 65 7.73 -3.66 17.39
C ASN A 65 8.42 -4.80 18.14
N ARG A 66 8.89 -5.84 17.41
CA ARG A 66 9.64 -6.94 18.03
C ARG A 66 11.01 -6.47 18.53
N ALA A 67 11.68 -5.59 17.78
CA ALA A 67 12.97 -5.03 18.18
C ALA A 67 12.84 -4.16 19.43
N ILE A 68 11.76 -3.38 19.57
CA ILE A 68 11.47 -2.58 20.78
C ILE A 68 11.24 -3.50 21.99
N LYS A 69 10.48 -4.60 21.82
CA LYS A 69 10.20 -5.55 22.92
C LYS A 69 11.40 -6.39 23.36
N ALA A 70 12.40 -6.55 22.51
CA ALA A 70 13.60 -7.31 22.80
C ALA A 70 14.69 -6.48 23.51
N LYS A 71 14.45 -5.18 23.70
CA LYS A 71 15.33 -4.23 24.39
C LYS A 71 14.79 -3.94 25.78
#